data_AF-A0A915U339-F1
#
_entry.id   AF-A0A915U339-F1
#
_cell.length_a   1.000
_cell.length_b   1.000
_cell.length_c   1.000
_cell.angle_alpha   90.00
_cell.angle_beta   90.00
_cell.angle_gamma   90.00
#
_symmetry.space_group_name_H-M   'P 1'
#
loop_
_entity.id
_entity.type
_entity.pdbx_description
1 polymer ?
#
loop_
_entity_poly.entity_id
_entity_poly.type
_entity_poly.pdbx_seq_one_letter_code
_entity_poly.pdbx_strand_id
1 'polypeptide(L)'
;MTEAATTRTIRIGASTIGLIGLDVALNELGSRQLTREEAVDHLFQAIKRKNYIPPGREKDYREALGREYLRFIGAGEGMEEQALVIRIFGPGCVSCNSLQTLVIEVLNQMGVAADIEQIHDPDEIGRAGITRTPALMINGQVKSSGLLPTRSQVEQWFREI
;
A
#
# COMPACT_ATOMS: atom_id res chain seq x y z
N MET A 1 -4.03 24.71 -30.17
CA MET A 1 -4.62 23.40 -30.50
C MET A 1 -5.38 22.98 -29.26
N THR A 2 -6.70 23.04 -29.29
CA THR A 2 -7.56 22.78 -28.13
C THR A 2 -7.60 21.28 -27.92
N GLU A 3 -6.87 20.79 -26.92
CA GLU A 3 -6.94 19.38 -26.52
C GLU A 3 -8.41 19.04 -26.26
N ALA A 4 -8.94 18.06 -26.99
CA ALA A 4 -10.32 17.65 -26.84
C ALA A 4 -10.55 17.33 -25.36
N ALA A 5 -11.54 17.97 -24.76
CA ALA A 5 -11.91 17.79 -23.37
C ALA A 5 -12.38 16.34 -23.17
N THR A 6 -11.43 15.42 -22.99
CA THR A 6 -11.74 14.01 -22.74
C THR A 6 -12.39 13.91 -21.37
N THR A 7 -13.54 13.26 -21.36
CA THR A 7 -14.30 12.99 -20.14
C THR A 7 -13.85 11.63 -19.62
N ARG A 8 -13.26 11.60 -18.42
CA ARG A 8 -12.94 10.35 -17.72
C ARG A 8 -14.02 10.03 -16.72
N THR A 9 -14.49 8.79 -16.77
CA THR A 9 -15.57 8.34 -15.91
C THR A 9 -15.01 7.68 -14.65
N ILE A 10 -15.38 8.19 -13.48
CA ILE A 10 -14.98 7.64 -12.19
C ILE A 10 -16.19 7.37 -11.28
N ARG A 11 -16.00 6.49 -10.29
CA ARG A 11 -17.04 6.16 -9.31
C ARG A 11 -16.95 7.08 -8.09
N ILE A 12 -18.02 7.83 -7.84
CA ILE A 12 -18.19 8.78 -6.74
C ILE A 12 -19.36 8.31 -5.87
N GLY A 13 -19.05 7.74 -4.70
CA GLY A 13 -20.02 7.03 -3.87
C GLY A 13 -20.71 5.89 -4.63
N ALA A 14 -22.04 5.96 -4.74
CA ALA A 14 -22.85 4.99 -5.48
C ALA A 14 -23.02 5.31 -6.98
N SER A 15 -22.57 6.49 -7.44
CA SER A 15 -22.80 6.97 -8.80
C SER A 15 -21.53 6.97 -9.64
N THR A 16 -21.71 6.85 -10.95
CA THR A 16 -20.63 6.92 -11.93
C THR A 16 -20.70 8.29 -12.62
N ILE A 17 -19.65 9.09 -12.54
CA ILE A 17 -19.63 10.49 -12.96
C ILE A 17 -18.50 10.72 -13.96
N GLY A 18 -18.81 11.37 -15.08
CA GLY A 18 -17.81 11.82 -16.05
C GLY A 18 -17.20 13.15 -15.62
N LEU A 19 -15.87 13.17 -15.48
CA LEU A 19 -15.10 14.37 -15.14
C LEU A 19 -14.26 14.81 -16.32
N ILE A 20 -14.46 16.06 -16.73
CA ILE A 20 -13.74 16.69 -17.83
C ILE A 20 -12.37 17.15 -17.34
N GLY A 21 -11.31 16.79 -18.08
CA GLY A 21 -9.95 17.25 -17.83
C GLY A 21 -9.23 16.54 -16.68
N LEU A 22 -9.80 15.45 -16.16
CA LEU A 22 -9.17 14.64 -15.12
C LEU A 22 -7.87 13.99 -15.60
N ASP A 23 -7.84 13.48 -16.83
CA ASP A 23 -6.62 12.88 -17.40
C ASP A 23 -5.46 13.89 -17.51
N VAL A 24 -5.77 15.11 -17.96
CA VAL A 24 -4.79 16.20 -18.02
C VAL A 24 -4.27 16.52 -16.62
N ALA A 25 -5.17 16.65 -15.64
CA ALA A 25 -4.79 16.93 -14.25
C ALA A 25 -3.97 15.80 -13.61
N LEU A 26 -4.21 14.54 -13.97
CA LEU A 26 -3.42 13.39 -13.53
C LEU A 26 -2.02 13.42 -14.17
N ASN A 27 -1.93 13.66 -15.48
CA ASN A 27 -0.66 13.74 -16.20
C ASN A 27 0.24 14.87 -15.68
N GLU A 28 -0.33 16.01 -15.29
CA GLU A 28 0.41 17.12 -14.66
C GLU A 28 1.06 16.73 -13.32
N LEU A 29 0.57 15.68 -12.67
CA LEU A 29 1.13 15.16 -11.41
C LEU A 29 2.23 14.12 -11.63
N GLY A 30 2.33 13.52 -12.83
CA GLY A 30 3.18 12.37 -13.18
C GLY A 30 4.70 12.57 -13.11
N SER A 31 5.18 13.59 -12.41
CA SER A 31 6.62 13.85 -12.21
C SER A 31 6.93 14.48 -10.85
N ARG A 32 5.93 14.66 -9.98
CA ARG A 32 6.07 15.34 -8.69
C ARG A 32 5.99 14.32 -7.55
N GLN A 33 6.93 14.39 -6.60
CA GLN A 33 6.80 13.69 -5.31
C GLN A 33 5.80 14.47 -4.45
N LEU A 34 4.51 14.17 -4.63
CA LEU A 34 3.43 14.74 -3.84
C LEU A 34 2.84 13.68 -2.92
N THR A 35 2.44 14.10 -1.73
CA THR A 35 1.61 13.27 -0.86
C THR A 35 0.23 13.06 -1.51
N ARG A 36 -0.47 11.99 -1.10
CA ARG A 36 -1.83 11.71 -1.57
C ARG A 36 -2.77 12.91 -1.35
N GLU A 37 -2.65 13.59 -0.22
CA GLU A 37 -3.50 14.72 0.13
C GLU A 37 -3.27 15.91 -0.81
N GLU A 38 -2.00 16.28 -1.06
CA GLU A 38 -1.65 17.37 -1.97
C GLU A 38 -2.07 17.07 -3.42
N ALA A 39 -1.90 15.81 -3.86
CA ALA A 39 -2.35 15.38 -5.18
C ALA A 39 -3.87 15.49 -5.32
N VAL A 40 -4.63 15.04 -4.31
CA VAL A 40 -6.09 15.14 -4.30
C VAL A 40 -6.54 16.60 -4.30
N ASP A 41 -5.89 17.47 -3.53
CA ASP A 41 -6.18 18.91 -3.55
C ASP A 41 -5.96 19.51 -4.94
N HIS A 42 -4.84 19.19 -5.58
CA HIS A 42 -4.54 19.65 -6.93
C HIS A 42 -5.60 19.17 -7.94
N LEU A 43 -5.91 17.87 -7.93
CA LEU A 43 -6.93 17.29 -8.81
C LEU A 43 -8.29 17.94 -8.57
N PHE A 44 -8.69 18.12 -7.31
CA PHE A 44 -9.98 18.68 -6.95
C PHE A 44 -10.11 20.12 -7.46
N GLN A 45 -9.08 20.95 -7.28
CA GLN A 45 -9.08 22.32 -7.81
C GLN A 45 -9.09 22.36 -9.34
N ALA A 46 -8.38 21.45 -10.00
CA ALA A 46 -8.37 21.35 -11.46
C ALA A 46 -9.76 20.98 -12.02
N ILE A 47 -10.41 19.95 -11.45
CA ILE A 47 -11.73 19.51 -11.94
C ILE A 47 -12.85 20.50 -11.60
N LYS A 48 -12.77 21.19 -10.45
CA LYS A 48 -13.79 22.14 -9.97
C LYS A 48 -13.98 23.31 -10.93
N ARG A 49 -12.94 23.70 -11.68
CA ARG A 49 -13.00 24.75 -12.70
C ARG A 49 -13.82 24.38 -13.93
N LYS A 50 -13.96 23.07 -14.21
CA LYS A 50 -14.56 22.55 -15.45
C LYS A 50 -15.81 21.70 -15.23
N ASN A 51 -16.13 21.35 -13.97
CA ASN A 51 -17.19 20.41 -13.62
C ASN A 51 -18.05 20.94 -12.48
N TYR A 52 -19.34 20.64 -12.50
CA TYR A 52 -20.24 20.93 -11.39
C TYR A 52 -20.03 19.91 -10.26
N ILE A 53 -19.69 20.39 -9.07
CA ILE A 53 -19.55 19.59 -7.86
C ILE A 53 -20.65 20.03 -6.89
N PRO A 54 -21.61 19.16 -6.54
CA PRO A 54 -22.67 19.52 -5.59
C PRO A 54 -22.10 19.95 -4.23
N PRO A 55 -22.60 21.05 -3.63
CA PRO A 55 -22.21 21.44 -2.28
C PRO A 55 -22.54 20.31 -1.30
N GLY A 56 -21.61 20.01 -0.39
CA GLY A 56 -21.73 18.90 0.56
C GLY A 56 -21.25 17.54 0.04
N ARG A 57 -20.93 17.39 -1.25
CA ARG A 57 -20.35 16.15 -1.81
C ARG A 57 -18.85 16.23 -2.08
N GLU A 58 -18.19 17.30 -1.64
CA GLU A 58 -16.75 17.51 -1.88
C GLU A 58 -15.91 16.35 -1.34
N LYS A 59 -16.28 15.80 -0.18
CA LYS A 59 -15.60 14.65 0.42
C LYS A 59 -15.64 13.42 -0.49
N ASP A 60 -16.81 13.07 -1.01
CA ASP A 60 -16.98 11.93 -1.94
C ASP A 60 -16.10 12.07 -3.18
N TYR A 61 -16.03 13.30 -3.72
CA TYR A 61 -15.19 13.61 -4.89
C TYR A 61 -13.71 13.48 -4.56
N ARG A 62 -13.26 14.03 -3.43
CA ARG A 62 -11.87 13.94 -2.97
C ARG A 62 -11.44 12.49 -2.73
N GLU A 63 -12.30 11.68 -2.11
CA GLU A 63 -12.06 10.25 -1.95
C GLU A 63 -11.94 9.53 -3.30
N ALA A 64 -12.82 9.86 -4.25
CA ALA A 64 -12.79 9.27 -5.59
C ALA A 64 -11.55 9.66 -6.39
N LEU A 65 -11.15 10.94 -6.34
CA LEU A 65 -9.91 11.43 -6.94
C LEU A 65 -8.69 10.79 -6.30
N GLY A 66 -8.69 10.58 -4.99
CA GLY A 66 -7.61 9.87 -4.30
C GLY A 66 -7.46 8.45 -4.80
N ARG A 67 -8.55 7.71 -4.96
CA ARG A 67 -8.51 6.36 -5.57
C ARG A 67 -8.00 6.39 -7.00
N GLU A 68 -8.42 7.39 -7.78
CA GLU A 68 -8.00 7.50 -9.18
C GLU A 68 -6.53 7.89 -9.31
N TYR A 69 -6.05 8.80 -8.46
CA TYR A 69 -4.64 9.16 -8.33
C TYR A 69 -3.80 7.95 -7.94
N LEU A 70 -4.23 7.19 -6.93
CA LEU A 70 -3.57 5.94 -6.53
C LEU A 70 -3.52 4.93 -7.67
N ARG A 71 -4.59 4.79 -8.46
CA ARG A 71 -4.57 3.94 -9.66
C ARG A 71 -3.61 4.46 -10.73
N PHE A 72 -3.54 5.78 -10.88
CA PHE A 72 -2.70 6.45 -11.87
C PHE A 72 -1.21 6.29 -11.53
N ILE A 73 -0.82 6.53 -10.28
CA ILE A 73 0.56 6.29 -9.82
C ILE A 73 0.86 4.80 -9.69
N GLY A 74 -0.12 3.99 -9.27
CA GLY A 74 -0.02 2.54 -9.07
C GLY A 74 0.03 1.69 -10.35
N ALA A 75 0.12 2.31 -11.53
CA ALA A 75 0.72 1.65 -12.69
C ALA A 75 2.25 1.46 -12.52
N GLY A 76 2.84 2.00 -11.45
CA GLY A 76 4.16 1.67 -10.92
C GLY A 76 4.22 1.88 -9.40
N GLU A 77 4.03 0.79 -8.64
CA GLU A 77 4.42 0.59 -7.23
C GLU A 77 3.78 1.47 -6.13
N GLY A 78 3.15 0.80 -5.15
CA GLY A 78 3.11 1.24 -3.74
C GLY A 78 1.84 1.95 -3.26
N MET A 79 0.84 1.16 -2.82
CA MET A 79 -0.02 1.59 -1.71
C MET A 79 0.73 1.36 -0.40
N GLU A 80 0.97 2.39 0.40
CA GLU A 80 1.17 2.24 1.85
C GLU A 80 0.13 3.12 2.56
N GLU A 81 -1.11 2.62 2.68
CA GLU A 81 -1.69 2.60 4.02
C GLU A 81 -0.79 1.68 4.83
N GLN A 82 -0.49 2.01 6.09
CA GLN A 82 0.47 1.34 6.98
C GLN A 82 0.11 -0.15 7.21
N ALA A 83 0.18 -0.97 6.17
CA ALA A 83 -0.02 -2.39 6.20
C ALA A 83 1.30 -2.98 6.66
N LEU A 84 1.26 -3.61 7.82
CA LEU A 84 2.42 -4.30 8.37
C LEU A 84 2.77 -5.45 7.41
N VAL A 85 3.87 -5.34 6.67
CA VAL A 85 4.31 -6.38 5.74
C VAL A 85 5.31 -7.29 6.45
N ILE A 86 4.98 -8.57 6.53
CA ILE A 86 5.78 -9.59 7.20
C ILE A 86 6.21 -10.62 6.18
N ARG A 87 7.53 -10.81 6.08
CA ARG A 87 8.15 -11.76 5.17
C ARG A 87 8.88 -12.83 5.94
N ILE A 88 8.53 -14.09 5.69
CA ILE A 88 9.15 -15.26 6.29
C ILE A 88 9.96 -15.98 5.22
N PHE A 89 11.25 -16.06 5.44
CA PHE A 89 12.20 -16.64 4.49
C PHE A 89 12.61 -18.04 4.93
N GLY A 90 12.40 -19.02 4.06
CA GLY A 90 12.91 -20.37 4.26
C GLY A 90 12.27 -21.40 3.34
N PRO A 91 12.87 -22.58 3.18
CA PRO A 91 12.46 -23.59 2.19
C PRO A 91 11.17 -24.35 2.55
N GLY A 92 10.37 -23.86 3.49
CA GLY A 92 9.13 -24.54 3.93
C GLY A 92 9.34 -25.68 4.94
N CYS A 93 10.42 -25.64 5.73
CA CYS A 93 10.66 -26.64 6.78
C CYS A 93 9.75 -26.44 8.00
N VAL A 94 9.69 -27.45 8.89
CA VAL A 94 8.87 -27.42 10.13
C VAL A 94 9.09 -26.13 10.94
N SER A 95 10.32 -25.66 11.05
CA SER A 95 10.67 -24.44 11.78
C SER A 95 10.11 -23.16 11.13
N CYS A 96 9.97 -23.10 9.80
CA CYS A 96 9.34 -21.96 9.11
C CYS A 96 7.84 -21.90 9.40
N ASN A 97 7.18 -23.06 9.40
CA ASN A 97 5.76 -23.17 9.72
C ASN A 97 5.50 -22.78 11.18
N SER A 98 6.34 -23.24 12.12
CA SER A 98 6.24 -22.83 13.53
C SER A 98 6.40 -21.33 13.72
N LEU A 99 7.32 -20.68 12.98
CA LEU A 99 7.49 -19.23 13.00
C LEU A 99 6.24 -18.50 12.50
N GLN A 100 5.67 -18.97 11.39
CA GLN A 100 4.45 -18.40 10.83
C GLN A 100 3.28 -18.50 11.81
N THR A 101 3.05 -19.67 12.39
CA THR A 101 1.98 -19.87 13.39
C THR A 101 2.16 -18.93 14.58
N LEU A 102 3.39 -18.83 15.11
CA LEU A 102 3.70 -17.93 16.23
C LEU A 102 3.39 -16.47 15.89
N VAL A 103 3.80 -16.01 14.71
CA VAL A 103 3.54 -14.64 14.23
C VAL A 103 2.04 -14.38 14.11
N ILE A 104 1.29 -15.29 13.47
CA ILE A 104 -0.17 -15.17 13.31
C ILE A 104 -0.87 -15.11 14.67
N GLU A 105 -0.48 -15.95 15.62
CA GLU A 105 -1.05 -15.94 16.98
C GLU A 105 -0.82 -14.61 17.68
N VAL A 106 0.39 -14.05 17.60
CA VAL A 106 0.72 -12.76 18.23
C VAL A 106 -0.07 -11.62 17.58
N LEU A 107 -0.15 -11.58 16.25
CA LEU A 107 -0.93 -10.57 15.52
C LEU A 107 -2.41 -10.63 15.88
N ASN A 108 -2.98 -11.84 15.94
CA ASN A 108 -4.38 -12.07 16.33
C ASN A 108 -4.65 -11.59 17.76
N GLN A 109 -3.72 -11.80 18.69
CA GLN A 109 -3.86 -11.30 20.06
C GLN A 109 -3.75 -9.79 20.18
N MET A 110 -2.90 -9.17 19.36
CA MET A 110 -2.72 -7.72 19.34
C MET A 110 -3.78 -7.00 18.51
N GLY A 111 -4.58 -7.73 17.72
CA GLY A 111 -5.57 -7.15 16.81
C GLY A 111 -4.94 -6.38 15.65
N VAL A 112 -3.71 -6.72 15.25
CA VAL A 112 -2.96 -6.02 14.21
C VAL A 112 -3.15 -6.74 12.87
N ALA A 113 -3.60 -6.00 11.87
CA ALA A 113 -3.67 -6.50 10.49
C ALA A 113 -2.27 -6.43 9.85
N ALA A 114 -1.84 -7.54 9.26
CA ALA A 114 -0.56 -7.65 8.56
C ALA A 114 -0.71 -8.52 7.32
N ASP A 115 0.08 -8.22 6.29
CA ASP A 115 0.27 -9.09 5.14
C ASP A 115 1.43 -10.05 5.44
N ILE A 116 1.24 -11.35 5.21
CA ILE A 116 2.23 -12.38 5.54
C ILE A 116 2.60 -13.14 4.27
N GLU A 117 3.83 -12.93 3.81
CA GLU A 117 4.39 -13.59 2.64
C GLU A 117 5.43 -14.64 3.06
N GLN A 118 5.34 -15.84 2.47
CA GLN A 118 6.38 -16.85 2.59
C GLN A 118 7.26 -16.85 1.35
N ILE A 119 8.55 -16.61 1.56
CA ILE A 119 9.55 -16.56 0.50
C ILE A 119 10.38 -17.83 0.58
N HIS A 120 10.20 -18.67 -0.43
CA HIS A 120 10.94 -19.93 -0.59
C HIS A 120 12.07 -19.83 -1.62
N ASP A 121 12.06 -18.78 -2.45
CA ASP A 121 13.02 -18.58 -3.52
C ASP A 121 14.42 -18.22 -2.95
N PRO A 122 15.45 -19.06 -3.18
CA PRO A 122 16.82 -18.77 -2.77
C PRO A 122 17.37 -17.44 -3.28
N ASP A 123 16.97 -17.00 -4.46
CA ASP A 123 17.43 -15.74 -5.05
C ASP A 123 16.84 -14.53 -4.32
N GLU A 124 15.56 -14.61 -3.90
CA GLU A 124 14.95 -13.58 -3.05
C GLU A 124 15.56 -13.53 -1.66
N ILE A 125 15.85 -14.69 -1.06
CA ILE A 125 16.52 -14.81 0.24
C ILE A 125 17.90 -14.14 0.19
N GLY A 126 18.66 -14.40 -0.89
CA GLY A 126 19.96 -13.79 -1.11
C GLY A 126 19.89 -12.28 -1.30
N ARG A 127 18.93 -11.78 -2.10
CA ARG A 127 18.70 -10.33 -2.29
C ARG A 127 18.32 -9.62 -0.99
N ALA A 128 17.60 -10.29 -0.10
CA ALA A 128 17.25 -9.78 1.22
C ALA A 128 18.43 -9.76 2.22
N GLY A 129 19.62 -10.24 1.83
CA GLY A 129 20.80 -10.28 2.70
C GLY A 129 20.72 -11.35 3.80
N ILE A 130 19.84 -12.34 3.64
CA ILE A 130 19.61 -13.38 4.65
C ILE A 130 20.61 -14.52 4.43
N THR A 131 21.49 -14.71 5.41
CA THR A 131 22.51 -15.77 5.34
C THR A 131 22.03 -17.10 5.91
N ARG A 132 21.07 -17.06 6.85
CA ARG A 132 20.54 -18.25 7.53
C ARG A 132 19.02 -18.21 7.61
N THR A 133 18.38 -19.31 7.23
CA THR A 133 16.94 -19.54 7.37
C THR A 133 16.65 -20.46 8.55
N PRO A 134 15.50 -20.33 9.24
CA PRO A 134 14.40 -19.41 8.97
C PRO A 134 14.75 -17.96 9.33
N ALA A 135 14.21 -17.00 8.59
CA ALA A 135 14.36 -15.57 8.87
C ALA A 135 13.02 -14.85 8.82
N LEU A 136 12.88 -13.82 9.66
CA LEU A 136 11.69 -12.96 9.76
C LEU A 136 12.09 -11.52 9.43
N MET A 137 11.35 -10.92 8.51
CA MET A 137 11.46 -9.52 8.16
C MET A 137 10.11 -8.86 8.39
N ILE A 138 10.13 -7.66 8.97
CA ILE A 138 8.95 -6.85 9.23
C ILE A 138 9.20 -5.46 8.66
N ASN A 139 8.30 -4.97 7.79
CA ASN A 139 8.42 -3.69 7.08
C ASN A 139 9.80 -3.49 6.43
N GLY A 140 10.28 -4.52 5.73
CA GLY A 140 11.60 -4.50 5.06
C GLY A 140 12.81 -4.66 5.98
N GLN A 141 12.63 -4.71 7.31
CA GLN A 141 13.73 -4.89 8.27
C GLN A 141 13.83 -6.33 8.76
N VAL A 142 14.98 -6.97 8.60
CA VAL A 142 15.25 -8.31 9.14
C VAL A 142 15.34 -8.22 10.66
N LYS A 143 14.44 -8.89 11.38
CA LYS A 143 14.42 -8.97 12.85
C LYS A 143 15.05 -10.26 13.38
N SER A 144 14.98 -11.36 12.62
CA SER A 144 15.61 -12.64 12.98
C SER A 144 16.17 -13.36 11.76
N SER A 145 17.30 -14.06 11.92
CA SER A 145 17.89 -14.94 10.91
C SER A 145 18.56 -16.15 11.55
N GLY A 146 18.17 -17.35 11.11
CA GLY A 146 18.79 -18.63 11.48
C GLY A 146 18.36 -19.23 12.81
N LEU A 147 17.49 -18.56 13.58
CA LEU A 147 17.01 -19.04 14.88
C LEU A 147 15.53 -18.71 15.05
N LEU A 148 14.78 -19.64 15.65
CA LEU A 148 13.37 -19.44 15.95
C LEU A 148 13.24 -18.52 17.17
N PRO A 149 12.64 -17.32 17.04
CA PRO A 149 12.43 -16.42 18.16
C PRO A 149 11.39 -16.95 19.13
N THR A 150 11.48 -16.47 20.37
CA THR A 150 10.46 -16.71 21.39
C THR A 150 9.26 -15.79 21.19
N ARG A 151 8.09 -16.18 21.71
CA ARG A 151 6.86 -15.37 21.66
C ARG A 151 7.07 -13.93 22.14
N SER A 152 7.76 -13.75 23.26
CA SER A 152 8.01 -12.43 23.86
C SER A 152 8.85 -11.52 22.95
N GLN A 153 9.79 -12.07 22.18
CA GLN A 153 10.59 -11.30 21.23
C GLN A 153 9.73 -10.83 20.05
N VAL A 154 8.86 -11.69 19.55
CA VAL A 154 7.92 -11.37 18.46
C VAL A 154 6.95 -10.26 18.90
N GLU A 155 6.38 -10.37 20.10
CA GLU A 155 5.55 -9.32 20.69
C GLU A 155 6.29 -8.00 20.83
N GLN A 156 7.56 -8.04 21.28
CA GLN A 156 8.37 -6.83 21.42
C GLN A 156 8.56 -6.15 20.06
N TRP A 157 8.88 -6.90 19.00
CA TRP A 157 9.03 -6.31 17.66
C TRP A 157 7.75 -5.65 17.20
N PHE A 158 6.57 -6.23 17.45
CA PHE A 158 5.30 -5.60 17.07
C PHE A 158 4.89 -4.41 17.95
N ARG A 159 5.42 -4.28 19.16
CA ARG A 159 5.20 -3.09 20.02
C ARG A 159 6.12 -1.92 19.68
N GLU A 160 7.26 -2.19 19.05
CA GLU A 160 8.25 -1.19 18.65
C GLU A 160 7.99 -0.59 17.25
N ILE A 161 6.90 -1.02 16.58
CA ILE A 161 6.50 -0.58 15.24
C ILE A 161 5.40 0.47 15.34
#